data_AF-A0A660USS9-F1
#
_entry.id   AF-A0A660USS9-F1
#
_cell.length_a   1.000
_cell.length_b   1.000
_cell.length_c   1.000
_cell.angle_alpha   90.00
_cell.angle_beta   90.00
_cell.angle_gamma   90.00
#
_symmetry.space_group_name_H-M   'P 1'
#
loop_
_entity.id
_entity.type
_entity.pdbx_description
1 polymer ?
#
loop_
_entity_poly.entity_id
_entity_poly.type
_entity_poly.pdbx_seq_one_letter_code
_entity_poly.pdbx_strand_id
1 'polypeptide(L)'
;MASEETAAATETAVSLAEKIAPIAPFLAVICSVAALVMAVYFYKKMMGDPEGTDKMIEIATHVREGAYAYLFRQYKVVTLVFAVLLAIFAWLAYIGVQNPFVPIAFLTGGF
;
A
#
# COMPACT_ATOMS: atom_id res chain seq x y z
N MET A 1 -45.21 2.67 0.02
CA MET A 1 -44.76 2.07 -1.25
C MET A 1 -43.28 2.32 -1.54
N ALA A 2 -42.77 3.56 -1.66
CA ALA A 2 -41.32 3.80 -1.85
C ALA A 2 -40.43 3.45 -0.62
N SER A 3 -41.04 3.38 0.58
CA SER A 3 -40.38 3.07 1.85
C SER A 3 -40.17 1.56 2.11
N GLU A 4 -40.93 0.69 1.45
CA GLU A 4 -40.83 -0.78 1.64
C GLU A 4 -39.81 -1.40 0.68
N GLU A 5 -39.70 -0.86 -0.54
CA GLU A 5 -38.71 -1.29 -1.54
C GLU A 5 -37.27 -0.93 -1.13
N THR A 6 -37.09 0.22 -0.47
CA THR A 6 -35.81 0.65 0.11
C THR A 6 -35.42 -0.20 1.34
N ALA A 7 -36.39 -0.64 2.14
CA ALA A 7 -36.15 -1.56 3.26
C ALA A 7 -35.72 -2.96 2.77
N ALA A 8 -36.42 -3.53 1.78
CA ALA A 8 -36.09 -4.84 1.22
C ALA A 8 -34.73 -4.87 0.48
N ALA A 9 -34.38 -3.79 -0.23
CA ALA A 9 -33.07 -3.65 -0.85
C ALA A 9 -31.93 -3.57 0.18
N THR A 10 -32.18 -2.92 1.31
CA THR A 10 -31.20 -2.80 2.41
C THR A 10 -31.00 -4.14 3.11
N GLU A 11 -32.06 -4.90 3.39
CA GLU A 11 -31.96 -6.25 3.96
C GLU A 11 -31.23 -7.23 3.05
N THR A 12 -31.47 -7.15 1.74
CA THR A 12 -30.79 -7.99 0.75
C THR A 12 -29.29 -7.69 0.70
N ALA A 13 -28.92 -6.40 0.74
CA ALA A 13 -27.51 -5.97 0.76
C ALA A 13 -26.80 -6.39 2.05
N VAL A 14 -27.48 -6.29 3.21
CA VAL A 14 -26.94 -6.72 4.52
C VAL A 14 -26.77 -8.25 4.56
N SER A 15 -27.75 -9.01 4.06
CA SER A 15 -27.67 -10.47 3.96
C SER A 15 -26.51 -10.94 3.08
N LEU A 16 -26.29 -10.25 1.95
CA LEU A 16 -25.16 -10.56 1.07
C LEU A 16 -23.84 -10.23 1.78
N ALA A 17 -23.74 -9.05 2.40
CA ALA A 17 -22.56 -8.64 3.15
C ALA A 17 -22.21 -9.63 4.28
N GLU A 18 -23.20 -10.14 5.01
CA GLU A 18 -23.00 -11.10 6.09
C GLU A 18 -22.49 -12.46 5.57
N LYS A 19 -22.95 -12.89 4.39
CA LYS A 19 -22.45 -14.11 3.73
C LYS A 19 -21.03 -13.94 3.19
N ILE A 20 -20.67 -12.76 2.71
CA ILE A 20 -19.36 -12.49 2.10
C ILE A 20 -18.32 -12.11 3.17
N ALA A 21 -18.74 -11.49 4.28
CA ALA A 21 -17.88 -11.06 5.39
C ALA A 21 -16.86 -12.10 5.87
N PRO A 22 -17.20 -13.39 6.08
CA PRO A 22 -16.21 -14.39 6.49
C PRO A 22 -15.20 -14.75 5.39
N ILE A 23 -15.56 -14.58 4.11
CA ILE A 23 -14.72 -14.94 2.94
C ILE A 23 -13.89 -13.74 2.46
N ALA A 24 -14.37 -12.52 2.70
CA ALA A 24 -13.75 -11.26 2.32
C ALA A 24 -12.25 -11.15 2.65
N PRO A 25 -11.75 -11.51 3.85
CA PRO A 25 -10.32 -11.42 4.13
C PRO A 25 -9.48 -12.39 3.29
N PHE A 26 -9.98 -13.60 3.02
CA PHE A 26 -9.30 -14.57 2.16
C PHE A 26 -9.26 -14.08 0.71
N LEU A 27 -10.37 -13.51 0.23
CA LEU A 27 -10.44 -12.90 -1.10
C LEU A 27 -9.44 -11.74 -1.23
N ALA A 28 -9.35 -10.87 -0.22
CA ALA A 28 -8.40 -9.76 -0.20
C ALA A 28 -6.94 -10.24 -0.31
N VAL A 29 -6.59 -11.31 0.42
CA VAL A 29 -5.24 -11.91 0.34
C VAL A 29 -4.99 -12.47 -1.06
N ILE A 30 -5.94 -13.23 -1.63
CA ILE A 30 -5.81 -13.77 -2.99
C ILE A 30 -5.62 -12.63 -4.01
N CYS A 31 -6.41 -11.55 -3.91
CA CYS A 31 -6.28 -10.38 -4.77
C CYS A 31 -4.91 -9.69 -4.63
N SER A 32 -4.39 -9.52 -3.41
CA SER A 32 -3.06 -8.93 -3.18
C SER A 32 -1.94 -9.77 -3.80
N VAL A 33 -2.01 -11.11 -3.68
CA VAL A 33 -1.03 -12.01 -4.28
C VAL A 33 -1.12 -11.98 -5.80
N ALA A 34 -2.33 -12.00 -6.37
CA ALA A 34 -2.53 -11.87 -7.81
C ALA A 34 -1.98 -10.54 -8.36
N ALA A 35 -2.15 -9.43 -7.62
CA ALA A 35 -1.58 -8.14 -7.98
C ALA A 35 -0.04 -8.16 -8.00
N LEU A 36 0.59 -8.79 -7.00
CA LEU A 36 2.05 -8.96 -6.96
C LEU A 36 2.57 -9.82 -8.12
N VAL A 37 1.87 -10.92 -8.44
CA VAL A 37 2.22 -11.78 -9.60
C VAL A 37 2.16 -10.96 -10.89
N MET A 38 1.11 -10.16 -11.07
CA MET A 38 0.95 -9.31 -12.24
C MET A 38 2.03 -8.23 -12.33
N ALA A 39 2.38 -7.60 -11.20
CA ALA A 39 3.46 -6.63 -11.13
C ALA A 39 4.82 -7.24 -11.55
N VAL A 40 5.14 -8.43 -11.06
CA VAL A 40 6.39 -9.15 -11.43
C VAL A 40 6.36 -9.56 -12.91
N TYR A 41 5.22 -10.01 -13.42
CA TYR A 41 5.07 -10.35 -14.83
C TYR A 41 5.36 -9.15 -15.73
N PHE A 42 4.73 -7.99 -15.45
CA PHE A 42 4.97 -6.77 -16.23
C PHE A 42 6.41 -6.25 -16.10
N TYR A 43 6.98 -6.29 -14.90
CA TYR A 43 8.38 -5.91 -14.68
C TYR A 43 9.32 -6.76 -15.54
N LYS A 44 9.18 -8.09 -15.50
CA LYS A 44 10.01 -9.01 -16.28
C LYS A 44 9.82 -8.82 -17.79
N LYS A 45 8.57 -8.61 -18.22
CA LYS A 45 8.24 -8.35 -19.62
C LYS A 45 8.94 -7.08 -20.12
N MET A 46 8.81 -5.97 -19.39
CA MET A 46 9.44 -4.69 -19.72
C MET A 46 10.97 -4.79 -19.77
N MET A 47 11.58 -5.49 -18.81
CA MET A 47 13.03 -5.69 -18.77
C MET A 47 13.56 -6.59 -19.89
N GLY A 48 12.69 -7.37 -20.56
CA GLY A 48 13.06 -8.22 -21.69
C GLY A 48 13.07 -7.48 -23.04
N ASP A 49 12.51 -6.27 -23.09
CA ASP A 49 12.50 -5.44 -24.29
C ASP A 49 13.86 -4.73 -24.49
N PRO A 50 14.29 -4.46 -25.74
CA PRO A 50 15.58 -3.84 -26.00
C PRO A 50 15.65 -2.39 -25.47
N GLU A 51 16.77 -2.04 -24.82
CA GLU A 51 16.97 -0.71 -24.18
C GLU A 51 17.10 0.45 -25.19
N GLY A 52 17.25 0.14 -26.49
CA GLY A 52 17.30 1.12 -27.58
C GLY A 52 18.72 1.30 -28.14
N THR A 53 19.07 2.55 -28.46
CA THR A 53 20.41 2.91 -28.97
C THR A 53 21.37 3.25 -27.84
N ASP A 54 22.69 3.20 -28.08
CA ASP A 54 23.72 3.53 -27.07
C ASP A 54 23.47 4.90 -26.39
N LYS A 55 23.07 5.91 -27.18
CA LYS A 55 22.71 7.24 -26.65
C LYS A 55 21.48 7.21 -25.73
N MET A 56 20.49 6.36 -26.01
CA MET A 56 19.31 6.22 -25.15
C MET A 56 19.68 5.57 -23.81
N ILE A 57 20.55 4.56 -23.85
CA ILE A 57 21.05 3.86 -22.64
C ILE A 57 21.86 4.83 -21.76
N GLU A 58 22.73 5.64 -22.37
CA GLU A 58 23.53 6.66 -21.66
C GLU A 58 22.62 7.66 -20.92
N ILE A 59 21.62 8.22 -21.62
CA ILE A 59 20.66 9.16 -21.03
C ILE A 59 19.85 8.48 -19.92
N ALA A 60 19.33 7.28 -20.16
CA ALA A 60 18.54 6.53 -19.17
C ALA A 60 19.35 6.25 -17.90
N THR A 61 20.65 5.98 -18.04
CA THR A 61 21.55 5.75 -16.90
C THR A 61 21.69 7.01 -16.05
N HIS A 62 21.95 8.17 -16.67
CA HIS A 62 22.04 9.44 -15.93
C HIS A 62 20.72 9.83 -15.24
N VAL A 63 19.58 9.59 -15.89
CA VAL A 63 18.26 9.80 -15.28
C VAL A 63 18.06 8.89 -14.08
N ARG A 64 18.43 7.61 -14.19
CA ARG A 64 18.32 6.62 -13.12
C ARG A 64 19.21 6.98 -11.92
N GLU A 65 20.46 7.36 -12.17
CA GLU A 65 21.38 7.84 -11.13
C GLU A 65 20.83 9.07 -10.41
N GLY A 66 20.31 10.05 -11.16
CA GLY A 66 19.67 11.24 -10.60
C GLY A 66 18.45 10.89 -9.74
N ALA A 67 17.60 9.97 -10.21
CA ALA A 67 16.43 9.49 -9.47
C ALA A 67 16.84 8.82 -8.14
N TYR A 68 17.86 7.95 -8.15
CA TYR A 68 18.37 7.33 -6.92
C TYR A 68 18.95 8.36 -5.94
N ALA A 69 19.69 9.36 -6.43
CA ALA A 69 20.22 10.43 -5.59
C ALA A 69 19.12 11.23 -4.89
N TYR A 70 18.02 11.52 -5.61
CA TYR A 70 16.84 12.17 -5.04
C TYR A 70 16.14 11.28 -4.01
N LEU A 71 15.82 10.03 -4.37
CA LEU A 71 15.14 9.09 -3.49
C LEU A 71 15.91 8.86 -2.19
N PHE A 72 17.24 8.78 -2.24
CA PHE A 72 18.06 8.64 -1.05
C PHE A 72 17.95 9.84 -0.11
N ARG A 73 17.99 11.07 -0.65
CA ARG A 73 17.77 12.29 0.14
C ARG A 73 16.36 12.35 0.70
N GLN A 74 15.36 11.96 -0.09
CA GLN A 74 13.96 11.92 0.32
C GLN A 74 13.77 10.92 1.47
N TYR A 75 14.24 9.69 1.32
CA TYR A 75 14.14 8.65 2.34
C TYR A 75 14.80 9.11 3.64
N LYS A 76 15.95 9.78 3.59
CA LYS A 76 16.58 10.33 4.79
C LYS A 76 15.66 11.30 5.55
N VAL A 77 15.01 12.23 4.86
CA VAL A 77 14.12 13.22 5.49
C VAL A 77 12.83 12.55 5.97
N VAL A 78 12.22 11.70 5.14
CA VAL A 78 10.97 10.98 5.46
C VAL A 78 11.17 10.06 6.67
N THR A 79 12.27 9.30 6.72
CA THR A 79 12.60 8.43 7.87
C THR A 79 12.75 9.24 9.16
N LEU A 80 13.34 10.44 9.10
CA LEU A 80 13.45 11.30 10.28
C LEU A 80 12.08 11.77 10.78
N VAL A 81 11.18 12.18 9.88
CA VAL A 81 9.80 12.54 10.24
C VAL A 81 9.07 11.33 10.83
N PHE A 82 9.21 10.15 10.22
CA PHE A 82 8.63 8.91 10.72
C PHE A 82 9.13 8.54 12.11
N ALA A 83 10.42 8.72 12.39
CA ALA A 83 10.99 8.45 13.70
C ALA A 83 10.40 9.37 14.79
N VAL A 84 10.22 10.66 14.48
CA VAL A 84 9.60 11.62 15.41
C VAL A 84 8.14 11.25 15.66
N LEU A 85 7.37 10.94 14.62
CA LEU A 85 5.98 10.52 14.77
C LEU A 85 5.85 9.21 15.55
N LEU A 86 6.73 8.24 15.29
CA LEU A 86 6.78 6.98 16.03
C LEU A 86 7.07 7.21 17.51
N ALA A 87 7.99 8.12 17.86
CA ALA A 87 8.26 8.48 19.25
C ALA A 87 7.02 9.09 19.93
N ILE A 88 6.31 9.97 19.23
CA ILE A 88 5.06 10.56 19.72
C ILE A 88 3.99 9.48 19.94
N PHE A 89 3.77 8.60 18.96
CA PHE A 89 2.80 7.50 19.09
C PHE A 89 3.21 6.51 20.17
N ALA A 90 4.48 6.14 20.29
CA ALA A 90 4.95 5.28 21.37
C ALA A 90 4.69 5.90 22.75
N TRP A 91 4.92 7.21 22.89
CA TRP A 91 4.64 7.95 24.12
C TRP A 91 3.14 8.00 24.45
N LEU A 92 2.29 8.31 23.47
CA LEU A 92 0.84 8.32 23.65
C LEU A 92 0.27 6.93 24.00
N ALA A 93 0.84 5.88 23.41
CA ALA A 93 0.50 4.50 23.73
C ALA A 93 0.93 4.14 25.15
N TYR A 94 2.10 4.62 25.61
CA TYR A 94 2.60 4.40 26.97
C TYR A 94 1.71 5.05 28.04
N ILE A 95 1.20 6.26 27.80
CA ILE A 95 0.26 6.94 28.72
C ILE A 95 -1.16 6.33 28.64
N GLY A 96 -1.41 5.41 27.71
CA GLY A 96 -2.70 4.73 27.56
C GLY A 96 -3.76 5.57 26.84
N VAL A 97 -3.35 6.64 26.14
CA VAL A 97 -4.26 7.46 25.32
C VAL A 97 -4.69 6.73 24.05
N GLN A 98 -3.84 5.83 23.53
CA GLN A 98 -4.12 5.04 22.33
C GLN A 98 -3.76 3.55 22.51
N ASN A 99 -4.22 2.73 21.57
CA ASN A 99 -3.93 1.29 21.55
C ASN A 99 -2.41 1.03 21.44
N PRO A 100 -1.83 0.17 22.28
CA PRO A 100 -0.41 -0.22 22.22
C PRO A 100 0.08 -0.73 20.86
N PHE A 101 -0.82 -1.19 19.99
CA PHE A 101 -0.50 -1.65 18.64
C PHE A 101 -0.27 -0.52 17.62
N VAL A 102 -0.69 0.72 17.89
CA VAL A 102 -0.59 1.84 16.93
C VAL A 102 0.85 2.11 16.47
N PRO A 103 1.87 2.17 17.36
CA PRO A 103 3.24 2.40 16.93
C PRO A 103 3.78 1.28 16.01
N ILE A 104 3.38 0.03 16.27
CA ILE A 104 3.80 -1.13 15.46
C ILE A 104 3.13 -1.06 14.08
N ALA A 105 1.81 -0.84 14.05
CA ALA A 105 1.05 -0.71 12.81
C ALA A 105 1.56 0.45 11.93
N PHE A 106 1.91 1.58 12.57
CA PHE A 106 2.50 2.74 11.89
C PHE A 106 3.85 2.41 11.25
N LEU A 107 4.71 1.67 11.96
CA LEU A 107 6.00 1.25 11.43
C LEU A 107 5.84 0.28 10.25
N THR A 108 4.91 -0.68 10.34
CA THR A 108 4.67 -1.67 9.27
C THR A 108 4.00 -1.09 8.03
N GLY A 109 3.32 0.05 8.14
CA GLY A 109 2.72 0.74 6.98
C GLY A 109 3.61 1.83 6.39
N GLY A 110 4.60 2.30 7.15
CA GLY A 110 5.51 3.40 6.77
C GLY A 110 6.72 2.99 5.96
N PHE A 111 7.04 1.69 5.93
CA PHE A 111 8.19 1.08 5.29
C PHE A 111 7.71 -0.08 4.41
#